data_AF-A0A9N9DAD6-F1
#
_entry.id   AF-A0A9N9DAD6-F1
#
_cell.length_a   1.000
_cell.length_b   1.000
_cell.length_c   1.000
_cell.angle_alpha   90.00
_cell.angle_beta   90.00
_cell.angle_gamma   90.00
#
_symmetry.space_group_name_H-M   'P 1'
#
loop_
_entity.id
_entity.type
_entity.pdbx_description
1 polymer ?
#
loop_
_entity_poly.entity_id
_entity_poly.type
_entity_poly.pdbx_seq_one_letter_code
_entity_poly.pdbx_strand_id
1 'polypeptide(L)' 'MSCEKDDTEILESSNRARIIAGAVREACCLATSTDKQDWEKAHQMIIQNKHLIEDEKNVIINLLRPNANY' A
#
# COMPACT_ATOMS: atom_id res chain seq x y z
N MET A 1 36.18 15.50 6.22
CA MET A 1 35.33 15.54 5.02
C MET A 1 33.91 15.32 5.49
N SER A 2 33.05 16.30 5.23
CA SER A 2 31.73 16.44 5.84
C SER A 2 30.79 15.31 5.43
N CYS A 3 30.13 14.70 6.42
CA CYS A 3 28.94 13.89 6.21
C CYS A 3 27.78 14.83 5.94
N GLU A 4 27.65 15.32 4.71
CA GLU A 4 26.44 16.00 4.26
C GLU A 4 25.49 14.91 3.77
N LYS A 5 24.70 14.44 4.73
CA LYS A 5 23.60 13.52 4.51
C LYS A 5 22.59 14.21 3.60
N ASP A 6 22.19 13.47 2.59
CA ASP A 6 20.96 13.68 1.84
C ASP A 6 19.76 13.39 2.77
N ASP A 7 19.56 14.25 3.78
CA ASP A 7 18.45 14.15 4.74
C ASP A 7 17.10 14.55 4.10
N THR A 8 17.11 14.99 2.83
CA THR A 8 15.91 15.44 2.11
C THR A 8 15.22 14.27 1.39
N GLU A 9 15.96 13.36 0.75
CA GLU A 9 15.36 12.17 0.13
C GLU A 9 14.78 11.17 1.15
N ILE A 10 15.39 11.04 2.34
CA ILE A 10 14.96 10.09 3.38
C ILE A 10 13.64 10.54 4.04
N LEU A 11 13.41 11.85 4.14
CA LEU A 11 12.22 12.40 4.80
C LEU A 11 10.96 12.27 3.92
N GLU A 12 11.06 12.50 2.61
CA GLU A 12 9.95 12.28 1.68
C GLU A 12 9.60 10.78 1.53
N SER A 13 10.62 9.92 1.43
CA SER A 13 10.42 8.47 1.34
C SER A 13 9.86 7.86 2.64
N SER A 14 10.22 8.40 3.82
CA SER A 14 9.62 8.00 5.10
C SER A 14 8.12 8.34 5.18
N ASN A 15 7.68 9.45 4.58
CA ASN A 15 6.27 9.81 4.53
C ASN A 15 5.49 8.89 3.57
N ARG A 16 6.07 8.58 2.40
CA ARG A 16 5.50 7.63 1.44
C ARG A 16 5.33 6.24 2.03
N ALA A 17 6.38 5.69 2.66
CA ALA A 17 6.32 4.39 3.29
C ALA A 17 5.22 4.30 4.36
N ARG A 18 4.99 5.37 5.13
CA ARG A 18 3.90 5.44 6.11
C ARG A 18 2.52 5.49 5.46
N ILE A 19 2.36 6.22 4.36
CA ILE A 19 1.11 6.26 3.58
C ILE A 19 0.80 4.87 3.01
N ILE A 20 1.79 4.24 2.37
CA ILE A 20 1.67 2.88 1.81
C ILE A 20 1.34 1.89 2.91
N ALA A 21 2.09 1.88 4.02
CA ALA A 21 1.86 0.96 5.13
C ALA A 21 0.48 1.16 5.78
N GLY A 22 -0.01 2.40 5.87
CA GLY A 22 -1.36 2.72 6.33
C GLY A 22 -2.42 2.11 5.41
N ALA A 23 -2.30 2.35 4.11
CA ALA A 23 -3.23 1.82 3.11
C ALA A 23 -3.22 0.28 3.07
N VAL A 24 -2.04 -0.35 3.13
CA VAL A 24 -1.90 -1.82 3.20
C VAL A 24 -2.55 -2.35 4.47
N ARG A 25 -2.30 -1.72 5.62
CA ARG A 25 -2.89 -2.15 6.90
C ARG A 25 -4.41 -2.11 6.85
N GLU A 26 -5.00 -1.03 6.37
CA GLU A 26 -6.44 -0.90 6.22
C GLU A 26 -7.01 -1.93 5.23
N ALA A 27 -6.34 -2.12 4.10
CA ALA A 27 -6.78 -3.08 3.11
C ALA A 27 -6.67 -4.54 3.61
N CYS A 28 -5.64 -4.88 4.38
CA CYS A 28 -5.54 -6.18 5.06
C CYS A 28 -6.62 -6.37 6.14
N CYS A 29 -7.01 -5.30 6.85
CA CYS A 29 -8.15 -5.36 7.78
C CYS A 29 -9.49 -5.57 7.06
N LEU A 30 -9.62 -5.13 5.81
CA LEU A 30 -10.81 -5.38 4.99
C LEU A 30 -10.78 -6.78 4.38
N ALA A 31 -9.63 -7.22 3.87
CA ALA A 31 -9.41 -8.54 3.28
C ALA A 31 -9.16 -9.63 4.35
N THR A 32 -9.96 -9.65 5.41
CA THR A 32 -9.83 -10.60 6.54
C THR A 32 -10.37 -11.99 6.21
N SER A 33 -11.27 -12.08 5.25
CA SER A 33 -11.83 -13.34 4.75
C SER A 33 -11.32 -13.61 3.33
N THR A 34 -11.25 -14.89 2.93
CA THR A 34 -11.10 -15.30 1.52
C THR A 34 -12.33 -14.97 0.66
N ASP A 35 -13.27 -14.18 1.20
CA ASP A 35 -14.48 -13.79 0.50
C ASP A 35 -14.15 -12.74 -0.57
N LYS A 36 -14.72 -12.95 -1.76
CA LYS A 36 -14.51 -12.06 -2.90
C LYS A 36 -15.01 -10.64 -2.60
N GLN A 37 -16.07 -10.48 -1.81
CA GLN A 37 -16.61 -9.15 -1.48
C GLN A 37 -15.66 -8.34 -0.59
N ASP A 38 -14.97 -9.00 0.33
CA ASP A 38 -14.01 -8.35 1.23
C ASP A 38 -12.75 -7.91 0.46
N TRP A 39 -12.34 -8.71 -0.52
CA TRP A 39 -11.32 -8.31 -1.48
C TRP A 39 -11.75 -7.14 -2.35
N GLU A 40 -12.98 -7.13 -2.87
CA GLU A 40 -13.50 -6.02 -3.67
C GLU A 40 -13.58 -4.71 -2.88
N LYS A 41 -13.92 -4.77 -1.59
CA LYS A 41 -13.87 -3.59 -0.69
C LYS A 41 -12.45 -3.08 -0.49
N ALA A 42 -11.49 -3.96 -0.22
CA ALA A 42 -10.08 -3.61 -0.09
C ALA A 42 -9.54 -2.99 -1.40
N HIS A 43 -9.89 -3.58 -2.55
CA HIS A 43 -9.53 -3.09 -3.88
C HIS A 43 -10.08 -1.69 -4.15
N GLN A 44 -11.38 -1.46 -3.89
CA GLN A 44 -11.99 -0.14 -4.04
C GLN A 44 -11.36 0.90 -3.10
N MET A 45 -11.04 0.51 -1.86
CA MET A 45 -10.39 1.39 -0.89
C MET A 45 -9.00 1.86 -1.37
N ILE A 46 -8.20 0.96 -1.96
CA ILE A 46 -6.89 1.30 -2.53
C ILE A 46 -7.02 2.18 -3.78
N ILE A 47 -7.97 1.89 -4.68
CA ILE A 47 -8.19 2.70 -5.89
C ILE A 47 -8.63 4.13 -5.54
N GLN A 48 -9.55 4.26 -4.57
CA GLN A 48 -10.08 5.55 -4.12
C GLN A 48 -9.08 6.35 -3.27
N ASN A 49 -7.99 5.74 -2.83
CA ASN A 49 -6.99 6.42 -2.04
C ASN A 49 -6.23 7.45 -2.89
N LYS A 50 -6.44 8.74 -2.59
CA LYS A 50 -5.84 9.87 -3.33
C LYS A 50 -4.37 10.09 -3.00
N HIS A 51 -3.87 9.48 -1.92
CA HIS A 51 -2.50 9.65 -1.47
C HIS A 51 -1.53 8.64 -2.09
N LEU A 52 -2.07 7.56 -2.68
CA LEU A 52 -1.27 6.56 -3.41
C LEU A 52 -1.14 6.95 -4.88
N ILE A 53 0.04 6.73 -5.45
CA ILE A 53 0.22 6.78 -6.90
C ILE A 53 -0.19 5.45 -7.54
N GLU A 54 -0.37 5.46 -8.86
CA GLU A 54 -0.85 4.29 -9.61
C GLU A 54 0.01 3.04 -9.42
N ASP A 55 1.34 3.18 -9.45
CA ASP A 55 2.28 2.08 -9.17
C ASP A 55 2.07 1.47 -7.78
N GLU A 56 1.95 2.31 -6.75
CA GLU A 56 1.73 1.86 -5.37
C GLU A 56 0.38 1.13 -5.24
N LYS A 57 -0.67 1.65 -5.88
CA LYS A 57 -1.98 0.99 -5.91
C LYS A 57 -1.89 -0.40 -6.52
N ASN A 58 -1.24 -0.52 -7.68
CA ASN A 58 -1.07 -1.79 -8.38
C ASN A 58 -0.26 -2.80 -7.54
N VAL A 59 0.80 -2.37 -6.87
CA VAL A 59 1.59 -3.22 -5.98
C VAL A 59 0.75 -3.73 -4.82
N ILE A 60 0.02 -2.85 -4.13
CA ILE A 60 -0.80 -3.23 -2.98
C ILE A 60 -1.94 -4.17 -3.41
N ILE A 61 -2.62 -3.89 -4.52
CA ILE A 61 -3.68 -4.75 -5.06
C ILE A 61 -3.15 -6.14 -5.41
N ASN A 62 -1.98 -6.22 -6.02
CA ASN A 62 -1.34 -7.50 -6.35
C ASN A 62 -0.94 -8.28 -5.07
N LEU A 63 -0.48 -7.59 -4.02
CA LEU A 63 -0.15 -8.22 -2.74
C LEU A 63 -1.39 -8.71 -1.97
N LEU A 64 -2.50 -7.99 -2.07
CA LEU A 64 -3.77 -8.36 -1.44
C LEU A 64 -4.51 -9.46 -2.20
N ARG A 65 -4.19 -9.68 -3.47
CA ARG A 65 -4.78 -10.76 -4.25
C ARG A 65 -4.43 -12.08 -3.58
N PRO A 66 -5.42 -12.86 -3.11
CA PRO A 66 -5.14 -14.17 -2.54
C PRO A 66 -4.35 -14.95 -3.57
N ASN A 67 -3.16 -15.45 -3.18
CA ASN A 67 -2.38 -16.34 -4.02
C ASN A 67 -3.31 -17.45 -4.49
N ALA A 68 -3.64 -17.45 -5.78
CA ALA A 68 -4.18 -18.62 -6.45
C ALA A 68 -3.04 -19.64 -6.58
N ASN A 69 -2.49 -20.10 -5.46
CA ASN A 69 -1.67 -21.29 -5.43
C ASN A 69 -2.62 -22.47 -5.45
N TYR A 70 -2.80 -23.01 -6.66
CA TYR A 70 -3.21 -24.40 -6.89
C TYR A 70 -2.13 -25.36 -6.38
#